data_AF-A0A432SBV0-F1
#
_entry.id   AF-A0A432SBV0-F1
#
_cell.length_a   1.000
_cell.length_b   1.000
_cell.length_c   1.000
_cell.angle_alpha   90.00
_cell.angle_beta   90.00
_cell.angle_gamma   90.00
#
_symmetry.space_group_name_H-M   'P 1'
#
loop_
_entity.id
_entity.type
_entity.pdbx_description
1 polymer ?
#
loop_
_entity_poly.entity_id
_entity_poly.type
_entity_poly.pdbx_seq_one_letter_code
_entity_poly.pdbx_strand_id
1 'polypeptide(L)'
;MNHQKSRVTYLFSQPHQPFFGWGVVNALLMMLLFLLTYKGVLTPVITPNAFHAYSLIFIVFTAFFQGFLLTTFPRFSQMPPLDQKIYTTNFTLLFTGTLLFGVGAFTTPWLLYPGMVLLLVNQLFTLYAFYQIYKASPSPDKYDQFWIVTAFASGIAAHLIFIIALAFDLPFAEEAAKKIAVYLYLVFVALSVGQRMIPFFSHVMISKNRNLLKSVYALFAAAIVTDLIAGSYGFVFMFAASALIARELLRWKLPWKKAEPILWILHLAIFWLPLGLFLGAAADLAALLLEQNWLFIAVHFVLLGFVTTVLVGFGTRVTLGHSGNMMQTDEKTKILFYLTQIVLYMRIIYSFTGTPFLFDITVALWLLLFGGWAVKYFPALLFGEKVK
;
A
#
# COMPACT_ATOMS: atom_id res chain seq x y z
N MET A 1 29.29 -23.06 -11.49
CA MET A 1 29.54 -23.50 -10.10
C MET A 1 29.67 -22.28 -9.20
N ASN A 2 28.61 -21.93 -8.45
CA ASN A 2 28.65 -21.13 -7.22
C ASN A 2 27.25 -21.14 -6.58
N HIS A 3 26.80 -22.33 -6.17
CA HIS A 3 25.43 -22.58 -5.66
C HIS A 3 25.39 -22.73 -4.15
N GLN A 4 26.06 -21.85 -3.40
CA GLN A 4 25.89 -21.80 -1.96
C GLN A 4 26.21 -20.40 -1.42
N LYS A 5 25.46 -19.38 -1.89
CA LYS A 5 25.24 -18.22 -1.02
C LYS A 5 24.46 -18.74 0.20
N SER A 6 24.92 -18.46 1.41
CA SER A 6 24.21 -18.86 2.62
C SER A 6 22.76 -18.34 2.57
N ARG A 7 21.82 -19.03 3.22
CA ARG A 7 20.39 -18.64 3.23
C ARG A 7 20.20 -17.17 3.65
N VAL A 8 20.99 -16.68 4.60
CA VAL A 8 21.00 -15.27 5.05
C VAL A 8 21.50 -14.32 3.95
N THR A 9 22.47 -14.76 3.14
CA THR A 9 23.00 -13.98 2.01
C THR A 9 21.98 -13.82 0.88
N TYR A 10 21.01 -14.74 0.73
CA TYR A 10 19.96 -14.60 -0.29
C TYR A 10 18.92 -13.56 0.08
N LEU A 11 18.43 -13.56 1.33
CA LEU A 11 17.41 -12.61 1.80
C LEU A 11 17.77 -11.14 1.56
N PHE A 12 19.06 -10.80 1.63
CA PHE A 12 19.54 -9.44 1.39
C PHE A 12 20.18 -9.26 0.01
N SER A 13 19.87 -10.12 -0.97
CA SER A 13 20.44 -10.02 -2.32
C SER A 13 19.74 -8.98 -3.20
N GLN A 14 18.46 -8.71 -2.93
CA GLN A 14 17.64 -7.72 -3.62
C GLN A 14 16.76 -6.96 -2.62
N PRO A 15 16.46 -5.66 -2.85
CA PRO A 15 15.68 -4.86 -1.91
C PRO A 15 14.26 -5.38 -1.63
N HIS A 16 13.57 -6.00 -2.58
CA HIS A 16 12.20 -6.47 -2.34
C HIS A 16 12.13 -7.66 -1.37
N GLN A 17 13.18 -8.46 -1.26
CA GLN A 17 13.17 -9.71 -0.49
C GLN A 17 12.93 -9.49 1.02
N PRO A 18 13.75 -8.71 1.74
CA PRO A 18 13.56 -8.56 3.18
C PRO A 18 12.32 -7.72 3.48
N PHE A 19 12.01 -6.74 2.64
CA PHE A 19 10.86 -5.86 2.79
C PHE A 19 9.52 -6.59 2.56
N PHE A 20 9.42 -7.45 1.54
CA PHE A 20 8.20 -8.22 1.31
C PHE A 20 8.01 -9.29 2.39
N GLY A 21 9.08 -9.97 2.79
CA GLY A 21 9.03 -10.93 3.90
C GLY A 21 8.52 -10.27 5.18
N TRP A 22 9.11 -9.13 5.55
CA TRP A 22 8.68 -8.38 6.73
C TRP A 22 7.30 -7.75 6.57
N GLY A 23 6.95 -7.27 5.38
CA GLY A 23 5.63 -6.73 5.08
C GLY A 23 4.52 -7.77 5.29
N VAL A 24 4.73 -9.01 4.86
CA VAL A 24 3.76 -10.11 5.07
C VAL A 24 3.69 -10.52 6.53
N VAL A 25 4.82 -10.61 7.24
CA VAL A 25 4.83 -10.87 8.69
C VAL A 25 4.01 -9.81 9.42
N ASN A 26 4.19 -8.53 9.09
CA ASN A 26 3.41 -7.45 9.70
C ASN A 26 1.94 -7.45 9.26
N ALA A 27 1.63 -7.82 8.02
CA ALA A 27 0.25 -7.95 7.57
C ALA A 27 -0.52 -8.98 8.41
N LEU A 28 0.15 -10.05 8.84
CA LEU A 28 -0.41 -11.05 9.76
C LEU A 28 -0.45 -10.54 11.20
N LEU A 29 0.70 -10.12 11.72
CA LEU A 29 0.86 -9.76 13.13
C LEU A 29 0.00 -8.55 13.52
N MET A 30 0.05 -7.46 12.74
CA MET A 30 -0.65 -6.22 13.07
C MET A 30 -2.17 -6.40 12.98
N MET A 31 -2.66 -7.20 12.03
CA MET A 31 -4.09 -7.50 11.95
C MET A 31 -4.57 -8.44 13.06
N LEU A 32 -3.74 -9.39 13.49
CA LEU A 32 -4.05 -10.20 14.66
C LEU A 32 -4.11 -9.34 15.93
N LEU A 33 -3.12 -8.46 16.15
CA LEU A 33 -3.12 -7.53 17.28
C LEU A 33 -4.31 -6.57 17.23
N PHE A 34 -4.69 -6.10 16.03
CA PHE A 34 -5.88 -5.28 15.86
C PHE A 34 -7.17 -6.04 16.18
N LEU A 35 -7.31 -7.30 15.76
CA LEU A 35 -8.46 -8.13 16.14
C LEU A 35 -8.57 -8.28 17.64
N LEU A 36 -7.48 -8.62 18.32
CA LEU A 36 -7.45 -8.76 19.78
C LEU A 36 -7.78 -7.44 20.48
N THR A 37 -7.29 -6.33 19.95
CA THR A 37 -7.62 -4.98 20.42
C THR A 37 -9.11 -4.67 20.23
N TYR A 38 -9.64 -4.92 19.05
CA TYR A 38 -11.03 -4.64 18.70
C TYR A 38 -12.01 -5.47 19.54
N LYS A 39 -11.61 -6.70 19.93
CA LYS A 39 -12.35 -7.56 20.85
C LYS A 39 -12.18 -7.19 22.33
N GLY A 40 -11.35 -6.21 22.66
CA GLY A 40 -11.05 -5.81 24.04
C GLY A 40 -10.16 -6.80 24.80
N VAL A 41 -9.53 -7.75 24.11
CA VAL A 41 -8.57 -8.72 24.71
C VAL A 41 -7.24 -8.04 25.01
N LEU A 42 -6.80 -7.13 24.14
CA LEU A 42 -5.64 -6.28 24.34
C LEU A 42 -6.07 -4.81 24.41
N THR A 43 -5.38 -4.03 25.25
CA THR A 43 -5.64 -2.59 25.37
C THR A 43 -4.38 -1.82 24.98
N PRO A 44 -4.32 -1.24 23.77
CA PRO A 44 -3.20 -0.42 23.36
C PRO A 44 -3.18 0.93 24.10
N VAL A 45 -2.01 1.55 24.15
CA VAL A 45 -1.78 2.88 24.72
C VAL A 45 -2.34 4.02 23.85
N ILE A 46 -2.68 3.72 22.59
CA ILE A 46 -3.35 4.61 21.63
C ILE A 46 -4.70 4.02 21.24
N THR A 47 -5.57 4.79 20.57
CA THR A 47 -6.88 4.26 20.16
C THR A 47 -6.75 3.07 19.20
N PRO A 48 -7.69 2.10 19.22
CA PRO A 48 -7.72 0.99 18.26
C PRO A 48 -7.69 1.45 16.80
N ASN A 49 -8.37 2.57 16.50
CA ASN A 49 -8.39 3.15 15.15
C ASN A 49 -7.00 3.67 14.75
N ALA A 50 -6.34 4.42 15.64
CA ALA A 50 -4.99 4.92 15.40
C ALA A 50 -3.99 3.78 15.23
N PHE A 51 -4.07 2.73 16.06
CA PHE A 51 -3.23 1.54 15.90
C PHE A 51 -3.46 0.84 14.54
N HIS A 52 -4.71 0.63 14.15
CA HIS A 52 -5.06 0.02 12.86
C HIS A 52 -4.55 0.84 11.68
N ALA A 53 -4.85 2.15 11.67
CA ALA A 53 -4.45 3.05 10.60
C ALA A 53 -2.92 3.14 10.50
N TYR A 54 -2.23 3.38 11.62
CA TYR A 54 -0.78 3.54 11.63
C TYR A 54 -0.06 2.25 11.20
N SER A 55 -0.46 1.11 11.76
CA SER A 55 0.17 -0.18 11.45
C SER A 55 -0.02 -0.59 10.00
N LEU A 56 -1.18 -0.37 9.39
CA LEU A 56 -1.35 -0.66 7.98
C LEU A 56 -0.62 0.34 7.08
N ILE A 57 -0.73 1.64 7.36
CA ILE A 57 -0.20 2.68 6.47
C ILE A 57 1.34 2.72 6.50
N PHE A 58 1.94 2.91 7.67
CA PHE A 58 3.36 3.22 7.81
C PHE A 58 4.25 2.00 8.08
N ILE A 59 3.66 0.85 8.41
CA ILE A 59 4.41 -0.40 8.63
C ILE A 59 4.13 -1.38 7.48
N VAL A 60 2.90 -1.84 7.31
CA VAL A 60 2.58 -2.89 6.32
C VAL A 60 2.77 -2.38 4.90
N PHE A 61 1.95 -1.41 4.45
CA PHE A 61 1.98 -0.96 3.06
C PHE A 61 3.29 -0.25 2.70
N THR A 62 3.84 0.58 3.60
CA THR A 62 5.15 1.21 3.40
C THR A 62 6.27 0.20 3.18
N ALA A 63 6.30 -0.92 3.91
CA ALA A 63 7.29 -1.98 3.67
C ALA A 63 7.23 -2.51 2.24
N PHE A 64 6.03 -2.83 1.74
CA PHE A 64 5.86 -3.31 0.37
C PHE A 64 6.24 -2.25 -0.67
N PHE A 65 5.82 -1.00 -0.50
CA PHE A 65 6.19 0.07 -1.43
C PHE A 65 7.70 0.33 -1.43
N GLN A 66 8.35 0.31 -0.28
CA GLN A 66 9.82 0.44 -0.18
C GLN A 66 10.53 -0.71 -0.87
N GLY A 67 10.18 -1.97 -0.55
CA GLY A 67 10.80 -3.14 -1.20
C GLY A 67 10.66 -3.11 -2.72
N PHE A 68 9.47 -2.74 -3.19
CA PHE A 68 9.18 -2.61 -4.61
C PHE A 68 9.99 -1.48 -5.27
N LEU A 69 9.95 -0.27 -4.72
CA LEU A 69 10.55 0.91 -5.34
C LEU A 69 12.06 0.96 -5.16
N LEU A 70 12.62 0.50 -4.05
CA LEU A 70 14.08 0.36 -3.94
C LEU A 70 14.64 -0.61 -5.00
N THR A 71 13.82 -1.56 -5.47
CA THR A 71 14.16 -2.47 -6.58
C THR A 71 13.93 -1.83 -7.97
N THR A 72 12.83 -1.11 -8.16
CA THR A 72 12.36 -0.68 -9.49
C THR A 72 12.65 0.77 -9.84
N PHE A 73 12.70 1.67 -8.85
CA PHE A 73 12.94 3.10 -9.04
C PHE A 73 14.30 3.42 -9.68
N PRO A 74 15.42 2.74 -9.32
CA PRO A 74 16.68 2.89 -10.05
C PRO A 74 16.52 2.54 -11.53
N ARG A 75 15.80 1.46 -11.85
CA ARG A 75 15.57 1.01 -13.24
C ARG A 75 14.72 2.00 -14.03
N PHE A 76 13.66 2.55 -13.43
CA PHE A 76 12.87 3.62 -14.06
C PHE A 76 13.70 4.87 -14.36
N SER A 77 14.73 5.08 -13.55
CA SER A 77 15.62 6.22 -13.64
C SER A 77 16.88 5.93 -14.47
N GLN A 78 16.96 4.77 -15.15
CA GLN A 78 18.15 4.36 -15.92
C GLN A 78 19.45 4.39 -15.09
N MET A 79 19.33 4.16 -13.79
CA MET A 79 20.44 4.12 -12.83
C MET A 79 20.82 2.68 -12.51
N PRO A 80 22.09 2.41 -12.14
CA PRO A 80 22.49 1.10 -11.65
C PRO A 80 21.69 0.70 -10.40
N PRO A 81 21.59 -0.61 -10.09
CA PRO A 81 21.02 -1.08 -8.84
C PRO A 81 21.65 -0.42 -7.62
N LEU A 82 20.87 -0.21 -6.57
CA LEU A 82 21.34 0.37 -5.31
C LEU A 82 22.37 -0.55 -4.63
N ASP A 83 23.35 0.07 -3.97
CA ASP A 83 24.26 -0.62 -3.07
C ASP A 83 23.49 -1.32 -1.94
N GLN A 84 23.93 -2.53 -1.60
CA GLN A 84 23.34 -3.36 -0.55
C GLN A 84 23.23 -2.66 0.79
N LYS A 85 24.23 -1.85 1.16
CA LYS A 85 24.26 -1.09 2.41
C LYS A 85 23.08 -0.12 2.52
N ILE A 86 22.64 0.46 1.40
CA ILE A 86 21.56 1.46 1.40
C ILE A 86 20.23 0.79 1.81
N TYR A 87 19.83 -0.28 1.13
CA TYR A 87 18.54 -0.91 1.44
C TYR A 87 18.57 -1.78 2.70
N THR A 88 19.72 -2.33 3.10
CA THR A 88 19.86 -3.00 4.41
C THR A 88 19.78 -2.02 5.57
N THR A 89 20.40 -0.83 5.45
CA THR A 89 20.24 0.24 6.45
C THR A 89 18.78 0.68 6.55
N ASN A 90 18.13 0.91 5.40
CA ASN A 90 16.72 1.25 5.37
C ASN A 90 15.87 0.15 6.04
N PHE A 91 16.08 -1.12 5.68
CA PHE A 91 15.38 -2.24 6.27
C PHE A 91 15.57 -2.34 7.79
N THR A 92 16.79 -2.16 8.29
CA THR A 92 17.05 -2.19 9.74
C THR A 92 16.30 -1.10 10.49
N LEU A 93 16.21 0.12 9.94
CA LEU A 93 15.41 1.19 10.52
C LEU A 93 13.92 0.84 10.55
N LEU A 94 13.39 0.29 9.45
CA LEU A 94 12.00 -0.19 9.37
C LEU A 94 11.74 -1.27 10.42
N PHE A 95 12.55 -2.33 10.42
CA PHE A 95 12.43 -3.48 11.31
C PHE A 95 12.45 -3.05 12.79
N THR A 96 13.48 -2.32 13.21
CA THR A 96 13.62 -1.87 14.59
C THR A 96 12.49 -0.91 14.98
N GLY A 97 12.11 0.02 14.09
CA GLY A 97 11.00 0.94 14.33
C GLY A 97 9.66 0.21 14.49
N THR A 98 9.42 -0.82 13.68
CA THR A 98 8.25 -1.70 13.79
C THR A 98 8.23 -2.46 15.12
N LEU A 99 9.37 -3.00 15.58
CA LEU A 99 9.44 -3.69 16.87
C LEU A 99 9.14 -2.75 18.05
N LEU A 100 9.76 -1.57 18.05
CA LEU A 100 9.53 -0.56 19.08
C LEU A 100 8.08 -0.07 19.08
N PHE A 101 7.50 0.17 17.90
CA PHE A 101 6.08 0.52 17.76
C PHE A 101 5.19 -0.61 18.29
N GLY A 102 5.40 -1.85 17.85
CA GLY A 102 4.57 -2.99 18.20
C GLY A 102 4.60 -3.30 19.70
N VAL A 103 5.78 -3.28 20.33
CA VAL A 103 5.91 -3.45 21.78
C VAL A 103 5.36 -2.23 22.52
N GLY A 104 5.72 -1.02 22.10
CA GLY A 104 5.30 0.23 22.73
C GLY A 104 3.80 0.45 22.70
N ALA A 105 3.13 0.06 21.61
CA ALA A 105 1.69 0.17 21.45
C ALA A 105 0.91 -0.56 22.55
N PHE A 106 1.47 -1.58 23.18
CA PHE A 106 0.81 -2.37 24.23
C PHE A 106 1.52 -2.30 25.59
N THR A 107 2.54 -1.46 25.74
CA THR A 107 3.32 -1.38 26.99
C THR A 107 3.53 0.06 27.45
N THR A 108 4.10 0.93 26.61
CA THR A 108 4.48 2.27 27.03
C THR A 108 4.68 3.26 25.87
N PRO A 109 4.22 4.51 26.01
CA PRO A 109 4.53 5.59 25.08
C PRO A 109 6.03 5.83 24.86
N TRP A 110 6.87 5.51 25.85
CA TRP A 110 8.33 5.66 25.80
C TRP A 110 9.01 4.73 24.78
N LEU A 111 8.33 3.69 24.32
CA LEU A 111 8.78 2.85 23.21
C LEU A 111 8.00 3.16 21.94
N LEU A 112 6.70 3.48 22.06
CA LEU A 112 5.84 3.79 20.94
C LEU A 112 6.37 4.97 20.11
N TYR A 113 6.55 6.14 20.74
CA TYR A 113 6.96 7.34 20.01
C TYR A 113 8.36 7.25 19.40
N PRO A 114 9.39 6.73 20.10
CA PRO A 114 10.68 6.46 19.46
C PRO A 114 10.58 5.47 18.30
N GLY A 115 9.72 4.45 18.40
CA GLY A 115 9.43 3.55 17.28
C GLY A 115 8.86 4.28 16.08
N MET A 116 7.87 5.15 16.29
CA MET A 116 7.28 5.97 15.24
C MET A 116 8.29 6.94 14.61
N VAL A 117 9.12 7.60 15.42
CA VAL A 117 10.20 8.49 14.94
C VAL A 117 11.22 7.71 14.11
N LEU A 118 11.57 6.49 14.52
CA LEU A 118 12.50 5.66 13.75
C LEU A 118 11.90 5.24 12.39
N LEU A 119 10.60 4.96 12.34
CA LEU A 119 9.87 4.71 11.08
C LEU A 119 9.79 5.97 10.21
N LEU A 120 9.65 7.16 10.79
CA LEU A 120 9.73 8.42 10.06
C LEU A 120 11.13 8.64 9.46
N VAL A 121 12.19 8.39 10.24
CA VAL A 121 13.58 8.46 9.77
C VAL A 121 13.83 7.44 8.65
N ASN A 122 13.30 6.22 8.77
CA ASN A 122 13.32 5.23 7.70
C ASN A 122 12.69 5.78 6.40
N GLN A 123 11.52 6.40 6.48
CA GLN A 123 10.81 6.93 5.31
C GLN A 123 11.54 8.15 4.70
N LEU A 124 12.10 9.03 5.54
CA LEU A 124 12.98 10.14 5.14
C LEU A 124 14.22 9.62 4.41
N PHE A 125 14.85 8.55 4.91
CA PHE A 125 15.99 7.92 4.26
C PHE A 125 15.61 7.37 2.87
N THR A 126 14.43 6.75 2.74
CA THR A 126 13.92 6.30 1.43
C THR A 126 13.72 7.47 0.48
N LEU A 127 13.07 8.56 0.92
CA LEU A 127 12.87 9.74 0.08
C LEU A 127 14.20 10.34 -0.35
N TYR A 128 15.18 10.43 0.55
CA TYR A 128 16.52 10.91 0.22
C TYR A 128 17.16 10.07 -0.88
N ALA A 129 17.13 8.73 -0.76
CA ALA A 129 17.65 7.84 -1.79
C ALA A 129 16.94 8.04 -3.15
N PHE A 130 15.61 8.12 -3.16
CA PHE A 130 14.84 8.39 -4.39
C PHE A 130 15.13 9.76 -4.98
N TYR A 131 15.28 10.78 -4.16
CA TYR A 131 15.59 12.12 -4.63
C TYR A 131 16.99 12.21 -5.28
N GLN A 132 17.98 11.51 -4.72
CA GLN A 132 19.31 11.43 -5.33
C GLN A 132 19.29 10.69 -6.67
N ILE A 133 18.58 9.56 -6.75
CA ILE A 133 18.36 8.83 -8.00
C ILE A 133 17.64 9.73 -9.02
N TYR A 134 16.58 10.43 -8.61
CA TYR A 134 15.82 11.33 -9.47
C TYR A 134 16.69 12.44 -10.07
N LYS A 135 17.55 13.07 -9.24
CA LYS A 135 18.46 14.12 -9.70
C LYS A 135 19.51 13.56 -10.67
N ALA A 136 20.16 12.46 -10.32
CA ALA A 136 21.21 11.84 -11.11
C ALA A 136 20.72 11.13 -12.38
N SER A 137 19.42 10.82 -12.47
CA SER A 137 18.81 10.13 -13.60
C SER A 137 19.12 10.83 -14.94
N PRO A 138 19.70 10.11 -15.93
CA PRO A 138 19.89 10.64 -17.28
C PRO A 138 18.60 10.64 -18.10
N SER A 139 17.50 10.08 -17.59
CA SER A 139 16.23 10.00 -18.32
C SER A 139 15.72 11.40 -18.67
N PRO A 140 15.41 11.68 -19.95
CA PRO A 140 14.84 12.97 -20.37
C PRO A 140 13.41 13.13 -19.87
N ASP A 141 12.66 12.02 -19.71
CA ASP A 141 11.34 12.02 -19.09
C ASP A 141 11.44 11.55 -17.64
N LYS A 142 11.25 12.48 -16.70
CA LYS A 142 11.24 12.20 -15.25
C LYS A 142 9.84 12.27 -14.64
N TYR A 143 8.78 12.26 -15.46
CA TYR A 143 7.41 12.49 -15.01
C TYR A 143 6.94 11.49 -13.94
N ASP A 144 7.12 10.19 -14.17
CA ASP A 144 6.65 9.17 -13.21
C ASP A 144 7.47 9.22 -11.91
N GLN A 145 8.78 9.48 -12.06
CA GLN A 145 9.72 9.58 -10.94
C GLN A 145 9.38 10.80 -10.06
N PHE A 146 9.06 11.94 -10.67
CA PHE A 146 8.61 13.14 -9.97
C PHE A 146 7.39 12.83 -9.09
N TRP A 147 6.36 12.19 -9.64
CA TRP A 147 5.15 11.89 -8.89
C TRP A 147 5.34 10.85 -7.79
N ILE A 148 6.22 9.86 -8.00
CA ILE A 148 6.60 8.91 -6.93
C ILE A 148 7.32 9.63 -5.78
N VAL A 149 8.26 10.53 -6.09
CA VAL A 149 8.99 11.34 -5.08
C VAL A 149 8.02 12.27 -4.33
N THR A 150 7.12 12.95 -5.05
CA THR A 150 6.10 13.83 -4.46
C THR A 150 5.13 13.07 -3.55
N ALA A 151 4.70 11.87 -3.95
CA ALA A 151 3.84 11.03 -3.12
C ALA A 151 4.55 10.55 -1.85
N PHE A 152 5.83 10.17 -1.93
CA PHE A 152 6.62 9.84 -0.74
C PHE A 152 6.82 11.03 0.19
N ALA A 153 7.05 12.22 -0.35
CA ALA A 153 7.13 13.45 0.45
C ALA A 153 5.81 13.75 1.17
N SER A 154 4.68 13.53 0.50
CA SER A 154 3.34 13.62 1.12
C SER A 154 3.17 12.60 2.24
N GLY A 155 3.70 11.39 2.06
CA GLY A 155 3.71 10.34 3.09
C GLY A 155 4.50 10.73 4.32
N ILE A 156 5.67 11.37 4.15
CA ILE A 156 6.48 11.90 5.26
C ILE A 156 5.75 13.03 6.00
N ALA A 157 5.12 13.96 5.26
CA ALA A 157 4.33 15.01 5.88
C ALA A 157 3.18 14.41 6.70
N ALA A 158 2.44 13.46 6.13
CA ALA A 158 1.37 12.77 6.85
C ALA A 158 1.87 12.02 8.09
N HIS A 159 3.02 11.34 7.98
CA HIS A 159 3.61 10.60 9.09
C HIS A 159 4.00 11.53 10.25
N LEU A 160 4.67 12.65 9.95
CA LEU A 160 5.01 13.66 10.94
C LEU A 160 3.75 14.25 11.60
N ILE A 161 2.74 14.61 10.82
CA ILE A 161 1.46 15.12 11.35
C ILE A 161 0.80 14.07 12.25
N PHE A 162 0.82 12.78 11.87
CA PHE A 162 0.26 11.69 12.68
C PHE A 162 0.96 11.59 14.04
N ILE A 163 2.29 11.63 14.06
CA ILE A 163 3.08 11.56 15.31
C ILE A 163 2.75 12.74 16.22
N ILE A 164 2.74 13.96 15.66
CA ILE A 164 2.39 15.18 16.40
C ILE A 164 0.95 15.08 16.91
N ALA A 165 0.02 14.63 16.07
CA ALA A 165 -1.38 14.52 16.44
C ALA A 165 -1.60 13.56 17.62
N LEU A 166 -0.92 12.42 17.65
CA LEU A 166 -0.99 11.50 18.78
C LEU A 166 -0.30 12.07 20.03
N ALA A 167 0.87 12.68 19.87
CA ALA A 167 1.64 13.20 21.00
C ALA A 167 0.95 14.38 21.73
N PHE A 168 0.14 15.15 21.01
CA PHE A 168 -0.54 16.34 21.53
C PHE A 168 -2.06 16.21 21.58
N ASP A 169 -2.60 15.00 21.35
CA ASP A 169 -4.04 14.72 21.31
C ASP A 169 -4.82 15.70 20.42
N LEU A 170 -4.47 15.72 19.13
CA LEU A 170 -5.07 16.59 18.10
C LEU A 170 -5.88 15.74 17.09
N PRO A 171 -7.14 15.36 17.40
CA PRO A 171 -7.95 14.49 16.53
C PRO A 171 -8.10 14.99 15.10
N PHE A 172 -8.22 16.32 14.93
CA PHE A 172 -8.30 16.95 13.61
C PHE A 172 -7.04 16.72 12.77
N ALA A 173 -5.86 16.83 13.39
CA ALA A 173 -4.59 16.58 12.70
C ALA A 173 -4.39 15.08 12.42
N GLU A 174 -4.87 14.20 13.29
CA GLU A 174 -4.84 12.74 13.04
C GLU A 174 -5.68 12.37 11.81
N GLU A 175 -6.88 12.93 11.69
CA GLU A 175 -7.76 12.70 10.53
C GLU A 175 -7.14 13.24 9.24
N ALA A 176 -6.56 14.45 9.28
CA ALA A 176 -5.81 15.01 8.17
C ALA A 176 -4.64 14.10 7.76
N ALA A 177 -3.85 13.62 8.73
CA ALA A 177 -2.73 12.72 8.50
C ALA A 177 -3.19 11.41 7.81
N LYS A 178 -4.28 10.79 8.28
CA LYS A 178 -4.83 9.57 7.67
C LYS A 178 -5.23 9.81 6.22
N LYS A 179 -5.94 10.90 5.91
CA LYS A 179 -6.37 11.20 4.54
C LYS A 179 -5.19 11.51 3.62
N ILE A 180 -4.21 12.29 4.07
CA ILE A 180 -2.99 12.59 3.28
C ILE A 180 -2.21 11.28 3.03
N ALA A 181 -2.03 10.46 4.06
CA ALA A 181 -1.27 9.23 3.94
C ALA A 181 -1.94 8.21 3.00
N VAL A 182 -3.28 8.10 3.04
CA VAL A 182 -4.00 7.22 2.12
C VAL A 182 -3.97 7.76 0.70
N TYR A 183 -4.47 8.97 0.46
CA TYR A 183 -4.76 9.45 -0.90
C TYR A 183 -3.54 10.03 -1.60
N LEU A 184 -2.75 10.88 -0.93
CA LEU A 184 -1.59 11.55 -1.53
C LEU A 184 -0.31 10.72 -1.45
N TYR A 185 -0.28 9.70 -0.58
CA TYR A 185 0.84 8.76 -0.47
C TYR A 185 0.51 7.36 -1.02
N LEU A 186 -0.20 6.49 -0.29
CA LEU A 186 -0.34 5.08 -0.69
C LEU A 186 -1.01 4.90 -2.06
N VAL A 187 -2.18 5.51 -2.25
CA VAL A 187 -2.95 5.45 -3.51
C VAL A 187 -2.16 6.11 -4.63
N PHE A 188 -1.53 7.25 -4.36
CA PHE A 188 -0.81 8.00 -5.38
C PHE A 188 0.48 7.30 -5.84
N VAL A 189 1.23 6.67 -4.93
CA VAL A 189 2.36 5.81 -5.28
C VAL A 189 1.88 4.64 -6.14
N ALA A 190 0.83 3.93 -5.71
CA ALA A 190 0.28 2.81 -6.45
C ALA A 190 -0.21 3.21 -7.85
N LEU A 191 -0.86 4.37 -8.00
CA LEU A 191 -1.32 4.88 -9.29
C LEU A 191 -0.16 5.31 -10.20
N SER A 192 0.85 5.97 -9.63
CA SER A 192 2.04 6.41 -10.37
C SER A 192 2.84 5.22 -10.92
N VAL A 193 2.97 4.16 -10.12
CA VAL A 193 3.59 2.90 -10.56
C VAL A 193 2.66 2.15 -11.54
N GLY A 194 1.39 2.02 -11.19
CA GLY A 194 0.40 1.25 -11.93
C GLY A 194 0.20 1.74 -13.36
N GLN A 195 0.09 3.05 -13.57
CA GLN A 195 -0.11 3.60 -14.92
C GLN A 195 1.06 3.37 -15.87
N ARG A 196 2.26 3.18 -15.33
CA ARG A 196 3.45 2.87 -16.12
C ARG A 196 3.52 1.37 -16.40
N MET A 197 3.39 0.57 -15.34
CA MET A 197 3.71 -0.85 -15.40
C MET A 197 2.57 -1.72 -15.91
N ILE A 198 1.31 -1.38 -15.61
CA ILE A 198 0.18 -2.20 -16.02
C ILE A 198 0.01 -2.17 -17.55
N PRO A 199 0.02 -1.02 -18.24
CA PRO A 199 0.04 -0.99 -19.70
C PRO A 199 1.27 -1.69 -20.30
N PHE A 200 2.45 -1.45 -19.72
CA PHE A 200 3.70 -2.08 -20.17
C PHE A 200 3.63 -3.61 -20.12
N PHE A 201 3.18 -4.19 -19.00
CA PHE A 201 3.00 -5.63 -18.84
C PHE A 201 1.86 -6.20 -19.68
N SER A 202 0.95 -5.34 -20.15
CA SER A 202 -0.16 -5.71 -21.01
C SER A 202 0.14 -5.52 -22.49
N HIS A 203 1.38 -5.10 -22.83
CA HIS A 203 1.78 -4.77 -24.20
C HIS A 203 0.88 -3.73 -24.87
N VAL A 204 0.33 -2.80 -24.07
CA VAL A 204 -0.50 -1.70 -24.55
C VAL A 204 0.37 -0.46 -24.70
N MET A 205 0.48 0.02 -25.94
CA MET A 205 1.16 1.26 -26.28
C MET A 205 0.14 2.39 -26.33
N ILE A 206 0.13 3.24 -25.30
CA ILE A 206 -0.70 4.44 -25.25
C ILE A 206 0.13 5.68 -24.96
N SER A 207 -0.23 6.81 -25.58
CA SER A 207 0.38 8.10 -25.26
C SER A 207 0.04 8.51 -23.83
N LYS A 208 1.08 8.89 -23.08
CA LYS A 208 0.94 9.26 -21.67
C LYS A 208 0.17 10.58 -21.53
N ASN A 209 -0.90 10.57 -20.74
CA ASN A 209 -1.61 11.78 -20.34
C ASN A 209 -0.86 12.52 -19.21
N ARG A 210 -0.04 13.53 -19.58
CA ARG A 210 0.78 14.28 -18.62
C ARG A 210 -0.01 15.12 -17.60
N ASN A 211 -1.31 15.33 -17.82
CA ASN A 211 -2.14 16.08 -16.89
C ASN A 211 -2.84 15.18 -15.86
N LEU A 212 -2.92 13.87 -16.09
CA LEU A 212 -3.69 12.95 -15.25
C LEU A 212 -3.25 13.01 -13.78
N LEU A 213 -1.98 12.71 -13.49
CA LEU A 213 -1.50 12.70 -12.11
C LEU A 213 -1.61 14.09 -11.48
N LYS A 214 -1.27 15.15 -12.22
CA LYS A 214 -1.40 16.53 -11.72
C LYS A 214 -2.83 16.83 -11.27
N SER A 215 -3.81 16.53 -12.11
CA SER A 215 -5.23 16.76 -11.82
C SER A 215 -5.74 15.89 -10.68
N VAL A 216 -5.41 14.59 -10.67
CA VAL A 216 -5.83 13.68 -9.60
C VAL A 216 -5.23 14.09 -8.26
N TYR A 217 -3.95 14.49 -8.23
CA TYR A 217 -3.30 14.98 -7.01
C TYR A 217 -3.98 16.23 -6.48
N ALA A 218 -4.26 17.19 -7.36
CA ALA A 218 -4.97 18.41 -7.00
C ALA A 218 -6.39 18.14 -6.49
N LEU A 219 -7.11 17.19 -7.10
CA LEU A 219 -8.44 16.78 -6.65
C LEU A 219 -8.40 16.09 -5.29
N PHE A 220 -7.44 15.20 -5.04
CA PHE A 220 -7.27 14.59 -3.72
C PHE A 220 -6.91 15.65 -2.67
N ALA A 221 -6.00 16.57 -2.97
CA ALA A 221 -5.66 17.66 -2.06
C ALA A 221 -6.87 18.56 -1.78
N ALA A 222 -7.64 18.91 -2.82
CA ALA A 222 -8.87 19.69 -2.67
C ALA A 222 -9.91 18.95 -1.81
N ALA A 223 -10.11 17.65 -2.04
CA ALA A 223 -11.00 16.83 -1.22
C ALA A 223 -10.61 16.87 0.26
N ILE A 224 -9.32 16.70 0.56
CA ILE A 224 -8.79 16.72 1.93
C ILE A 224 -9.02 18.11 2.55
N VAL A 225 -8.66 19.18 1.86
CA VAL A 225 -8.83 20.55 2.36
C VAL A 225 -10.31 20.88 2.59
N THR A 226 -11.19 20.50 1.66
CA THR A 226 -12.63 20.70 1.79
C THR A 226 -13.18 19.93 2.98
N ASP A 227 -12.83 18.66 3.15
CA ASP A 227 -13.25 17.87 4.30
C ASP A 227 -12.83 18.48 5.64
N LEU A 228 -11.64 19.08 5.67
CA LEU A 228 -11.07 19.68 6.88
C LEU A 228 -11.64 21.08 7.19
N ILE A 229 -11.98 21.88 6.18
CA ILE A 229 -12.37 23.29 6.37
C ILE A 229 -13.87 23.51 6.21
N ALA A 230 -14.49 22.84 5.23
CA ALA A 230 -15.88 23.05 4.84
C ALA A 230 -16.82 21.94 5.30
N GLY A 231 -16.31 20.91 6.01
CA GLY A 231 -17.06 19.70 6.38
C GLY A 231 -17.02 18.64 5.29
N SER A 232 -17.78 17.55 5.47
CA SER A 232 -17.73 16.31 4.67
C SER A 232 -18.20 16.42 3.21
N TYR A 233 -17.71 17.40 2.45
CA TYR A 233 -18.03 17.67 1.04
C TYR A 233 -16.91 17.28 0.08
N GLY A 234 -15.81 16.70 0.57
CA GLY A 234 -14.69 16.22 -0.26
C GLY A 234 -15.10 15.16 -1.28
N PHE A 235 -16.26 14.49 -1.09
CA PHE A 235 -16.82 13.53 -2.03
C PHE A 235 -17.01 14.10 -3.45
N VAL A 236 -17.26 15.40 -3.61
CA VAL A 236 -17.41 16.05 -4.92
C VAL A 236 -16.12 15.93 -5.74
N PHE A 237 -14.98 16.17 -5.09
CA PHE A 237 -13.67 16.04 -5.72
C PHE A 237 -13.28 14.57 -5.94
N MET A 238 -13.74 13.66 -5.07
CA MET A 238 -13.55 12.21 -5.25
C MET A 238 -14.35 11.67 -6.45
N PHE A 239 -15.58 12.15 -6.68
CA PHE A 239 -16.34 11.86 -7.91
C PHE A 239 -15.60 12.36 -9.17
N ALA A 240 -15.09 13.59 -9.13
CA ALA A 240 -14.31 14.15 -10.24
C ALA A 240 -13.04 13.33 -10.50
N ALA A 241 -12.30 12.95 -9.46
CA ALA A 241 -11.09 12.12 -9.59
C ALA A 241 -11.43 10.75 -10.16
N SER A 242 -12.50 10.12 -9.68
CA SER A 242 -13.02 8.86 -10.23
C SER A 242 -13.31 8.96 -11.72
N ALA A 243 -14.07 9.98 -12.15
CA ALA A 243 -14.44 10.16 -13.55
C ALA A 243 -13.21 10.38 -14.46
N LEU A 244 -12.23 11.18 -14.00
CA LEU A 244 -10.99 11.42 -14.74
C LEU A 244 -10.16 10.14 -14.89
N ILE A 245 -9.99 9.38 -13.81
CA ILE A 245 -9.24 8.12 -13.84
C ILE A 245 -9.97 7.09 -14.70
N ALA A 246 -11.29 6.92 -14.53
CA ALA A 246 -12.09 6.00 -15.33
C ALA A 246 -11.98 6.29 -16.82
N ARG A 247 -12.11 7.56 -17.21
CA ARG A 247 -11.96 7.99 -18.62
C ARG A 247 -10.58 7.64 -19.16
N GLU A 248 -9.52 7.81 -18.37
CA GLU A 248 -8.17 7.45 -18.78
C GLU A 248 -8.02 5.93 -18.94
N LEU A 249 -8.45 5.13 -17.97
CA LEU A 249 -8.32 3.67 -18.03
C LEU A 249 -9.10 3.05 -19.20
N LEU A 250 -10.27 3.60 -19.55
CA LEU A 250 -11.04 3.17 -20.71
C LEU A 250 -10.28 3.39 -22.03
N ARG A 251 -9.41 4.40 -22.12
CA ARG A 251 -8.55 4.63 -23.30
C ARG A 251 -7.49 3.55 -23.46
N TRP A 252 -7.06 2.91 -22.37
CA TRP A 252 -5.98 1.92 -22.39
C TRP A 252 -6.40 0.61 -23.06
N LYS A 253 -7.71 0.32 -23.17
CA LYS A 253 -8.24 -0.89 -23.81
C LYS A 253 -7.53 -2.18 -23.33
N LEU A 254 -7.36 -2.30 -22.01
CA LEU A 254 -6.62 -3.42 -21.42
C LEU A 254 -7.24 -4.79 -21.82
N PRO A 255 -6.42 -5.78 -22.21
CA PRO A 255 -6.90 -7.03 -22.80
C PRO A 255 -7.35 -8.07 -21.76
N TRP A 256 -8.47 -7.83 -21.10
CA TRP A 256 -8.99 -8.69 -20.02
C TRP A 256 -9.15 -10.18 -20.39
N LYS A 257 -9.76 -10.49 -21.54
CA LYS A 257 -10.08 -11.87 -21.94
C LYS A 257 -8.85 -12.74 -22.25
N LYS A 258 -7.71 -12.11 -22.54
CA LYS A 258 -6.46 -12.78 -22.95
C LYS A 258 -5.38 -12.67 -21.86
N ALA A 259 -5.71 -12.05 -20.73
CA ALA A 259 -4.77 -11.80 -19.66
C ALA A 259 -4.59 -13.05 -18.80
N GLU A 260 -3.36 -13.52 -18.68
CA GLU A 260 -2.96 -14.50 -17.67
C GLU A 260 -3.32 -14.00 -16.26
N PRO A 261 -3.49 -14.89 -15.27
CA PRO A 261 -3.98 -14.47 -13.97
C PRO A 261 -3.18 -13.40 -13.24
N ILE A 262 -1.86 -13.48 -13.38
CA ILE A 262 -0.94 -12.47 -12.84
C ILE A 262 -1.12 -11.08 -13.43
N LEU A 263 -1.77 -10.98 -14.59
CA LEU A 263 -2.02 -9.74 -15.30
C LEU A 263 -3.47 -9.26 -15.11
N TRP A 264 -4.47 -10.15 -15.15
CA TRP A 264 -5.86 -9.72 -14.92
C TRP A 264 -6.06 -9.19 -13.51
N ILE A 265 -5.35 -9.71 -12.50
CA ILE A 265 -5.45 -9.18 -11.12
C ILE A 265 -4.96 -7.72 -11.05
N LEU A 266 -3.98 -7.36 -11.87
CA LEU A 266 -3.49 -5.99 -11.99
C LEU A 266 -4.47 -5.09 -12.76
N HIS A 267 -5.12 -5.63 -13.80
CA HIS A 267 -6.23 -4.93 -14.47
C HIS A 267 -7.37 -4.67 -13.48
N LEU A 268 -7.75 -5.68 -12.71
CA LEU A 268 -8.77 -5.54 -11.66
C LEU A 268 -8.39 -4.50 -10.63
N ALA A 269 -7.16 -4.53 -10.15
CA ALA A 269 -6.68 -3.54 -9.18
C ALA A 269 -6.82 -2.11 -9.72
N ILE A 270 -6.32 -1.82 -10.93
CA ILE A 270 -6.36 -0.44 -11.43
C ILE A 270 -7.78 0.06 -11.70
N PHE A 271 -8.71 -0.82 -12.11
CA PHE A 271 -10.12 -0.47 -12.27
C PHE A 271 -10.86 -0.32 -10.94
N TRP A 272 -10.39 -0.97 -9.87
CA TRP A 272 -10.88 -0.71 -8.51
C TRP A 272 -10.60 0.70 -8.03
N LEU A 273 -9.57 1.40 -8.52
CA LEU A 273 -9.31 2.76 -8.09
C LEU A 273 -10.47 3.73 -8.42
N PRO A 274 -10.88 3.93 -9.69
CA PRO A 274 -12.00 4.81 -9.97
C PRO A 274 -13.31 4.27 -9.38
N LEU A 275 -13.54 2.94 -9.39
CA LEU A 275 -14.75 2.36 -8.81
C LEU A 275 -14.82 2.61 -7.30
N GLY A 276 -13.73 2.39 -6.58
CA GLY A 276 -13.65 2.59 -5.13
C GLY A 276 -13.76 4.06 -4.74
N LEU A 277 -13.19 4.98 -5.53
CA LEU A 277 -13.40 6.42 -5.34
C LEU A 277 -14.87 6.81 -5.57
N PHE A 278 -15.53 6.26 -6.59
CA PHE A 278 -16.94 6.52 -6.86
C PHE A 278 -17.84 5.99 -5.75
N LEU A 279 -17.67 4.72 -5.38
CA LEU A 279 -18.47 4.07 -4.33
C LEU A 279 -18.20 4.69 -2.95
N GLY A 280 -16.95 5.08 -2.67
CA GLY A 280 -16.61 5.82 -1.46
C GLY A 280 -17.27 7.19 -1.42
N ALA A 281 -17.17 7.98 -2.49
CA ALA A 281 -17.84 9.28 -2.59
C ALA A 281 -19.37 9.17 -2.47
N ALA A 282 -19.96 8.13 -3.07
CA ALA A 282 -21.39 7.84 -2.95
C ALA A 282 -21.77 7.46 -1.51
N ALA A 283 -20.93 6.69 -0.81
CA ALA A 283 -21.15 6.35 0.59
C ALA A 283 -21.01 7.57 1.52
N ASP A 284 -20.04 8.45 1.25
CA ASP A 284 -19.85 9.69 2.02
C ASP A 284 -21.02 10.67 1.79
N LEU A 285 -21.50 10.79 0.55
CA LEU A 285 -22.72 11.55 0.24
C LEU A 285 -23.95 10.94 0.92
N ALA A 286 -24.12 9.63 0.88
CA ALA A 286 -25.23 8.95 1.55
C ALA A 286 -25.15 9.10 3.06
N ALA A 287 -23.95 9.03 3.65
CA ALA A 287 -23.73 9.30 5.07
C ALA A 287 -24.15 10.71 5.45
N LEU A 288 -23.84 11.71 4.61
CA LEU A 288 -24.25 13.09 4.81
C LEU A 288 -25.77 13.27 4.72
N LEU A 289 -26.43 12.63 3.75
CA LEU A 289 -27.88 12.77 3.53
C LEU A 289 -28.75 11.96 4.50
N LEU A 290 -28.25 10.81 4.95
CA LEU A 290 -28.99 9.87 5.80
C LEU A 290 -28.56 9.90 7.27
N GLU A 291 -27.54 10.70 7.61
CA GLU A 291 -26.95 10.79 8.95
C GLU A 291 -26.45 9.44 9.50
N GLN A 292 -25.90 8.58 8.62
CA GLN A 292 -25.43 7.24 8.97
C GLN A 292 -23.91 7.09 8.82
N ASN A 293 -23.29 6.32 9.71
CA ASN A 293 -21.88 5.94 9.61
C ASN A 293 -21.74 4.51 9.06
N TRP A 294 -21.11 4.38 7.90
CA TRP A 294 -20.88 3.10 7.22
C TRP A 294 -19.52 2.45 7.58
N LEU A 295 -19.04 2.67 8.80
CA LEU A 295 -17.82 2.06 9.37
C LEU A 295 -16.60 2.19 8.44
N PHE A 296 -16.29 3.40 8.00
CA PHE A 296 -15.14 3.71 7.13
C PHE A 296 -15.17 2.99 5.77
N ILE A 297 -16.35 2.72 5.19
CA ILE A 297 -16.47 1.96 3.94
C ILE A 297 -15.67 2.57 2.78
N ALA A 298 -15.64 3.91 2.66
CA ALA A 298 -14.97 4.61 1.57
C ALA A 298 -13.47 4.29 1.47
N VAL A 299 -12.77 4.34 2.60
CA VAL A 299 -11.33 4.03 2.64
C VAL A 299 -11.06 2.56 2.34
N HIS A 300 -11.94 1.65 2.76
CA HIS A 300 -11.77 0.21 2.53
C HIS A 300 -12.00 -0.18 1.06
N PHE A 301 -12.91 0.47 0.34
CA PHE A 301 -13.03 0.28 -1.11
C PHE A 301 -11.70 0.53 -1.83
N VAL A 302 -11.01 1.61 -1.47
CA VAL A 302 -9.76 2.00 -2.11
C VAL A 302 -8.58 1.16 -1.60
N LEU A 303 -8.43 0.98 -0.28
CA LEU A 303 -7.29 0.25 0.27
C LEU A 303 -7.35 -1.26 0.00
N LEU A 304 -8.52 -1.90 0.09
CA LEU A 304 -8.65 -3.33 -0.21
C LEU A 304 -8.81 -3.56 -1.72
N GLY A 305 -9.68 -2.80 -2.39
CA GLY A 305 -9.93 -2.97 -3.82
C GLY A 305 -8.73 -2.61 -4.69
N PHE A 306 -8.09 -1.47 -4.43
CA PHE A 306 -6.95 -1.03 -5.23
C PHE A 306 -5.60 -1.39 -4.59
N VAL A 307 -5.27 -0.81 -3.44
CA VAL A 307 -3.88 -0.88 -2.90
C VAL A 307 -3.48 -2.32 -2.57
N THR A 308 -4.34 -3.08 -1.88
CA THR A 308 -4.09 -4.48 -1.51
C THR A 308 -4.08 -5.39 -2.74
N THR A 309 -5.00 -5.20 -3.69
CA THR A 309 -5.01 -5.97 -4.94
C THR A 309 -3.75 -5.72 -5.79
N VAL A 310 -3.30 -4.46 -5.90
CA VAL A 310 -2.03 -4.11 -6.55
C VAL A 310 -0.86 -4.79 -5.83
N LEU A 311 -0.82 -4.73 -4.50
CA LEU A 311 0.23 -5.34 -3.69
C LEU A 311 0.31 -6.85 -3.92
N VAL A 312 -0.82 -7.56 -3.86
CA VAL A 312 -0.85 -9.01 -4.09
C VAL A 312 -0.42 -9.35 -5.52
N GLY A 313 -0.90 -8.59 -6.52
CA GLY A 313 -0.53 -8.80 -7.92
C GLY A 313 0.95 -8.54 -8.21
N PHE A 314 1.44 -7.33 -7.88
CA PHE A 314 2.84 -6.97 -8.09
C PHE A 314 3.78 -7.74 -7.19
N GLY A 315 3.41 -7.97 -5.92
CA GLY A 315 4.19 -8.78 -4.98
C GLY A 315 4.46 -10.17 -5.53
N THR A 316 3.40 -10.82 -6.05
CA THR A 316 3.52 -12.14 -6.71
C THR A 316 4.42 -12.06 -7.94
N ARG A 317 4.22 -11.08 -8.82
CA ARG A 317 5.01 -10.92 -10.05
C ARG A 317 6.48 -10.64 -9.79
N VAL A 318 6.79 -9.75 -8.86
CA VAL A 318 8.16 -9.39 -8.48
C VAL A 318 8.86 -10.59 -7.85
N THR A 319 8.17 -11.29 -6.94
CA THR A 319 8.72 -12.50 -6.30
C THR A 319 9.09 -13.55 -7.33
N LEU A 320 8.19 -13.88 -8.26
CA LEU A 320 8.46 -14.87 -9.32
C LEU A 320 9.56 -14.39 -10.28
N GLY A 321 9.44 -13.16 -10.78
CA GLY A 321 10.36 -12.60 -11.78
C GLY A 321 11.80 -12.42 -11.29
N HIS A 322 12.01 -12.25 -9.98
CA HIS A 322 13.35 -12.07 -9.40
C HIS A 322 13.93 -13.31 -8.71
N SER A 323 13.14 -14.37 -8.55
CA SER A 323 13.62 -15.68 -8.06
C SER A 323 13.97 -16.65 -9.20
N GLY A 324 13.84 -16.24 -10.47
CA GLY A 324 14.07 -17.10 -11.63
C GLY A 324 12.99 -18.18 -11.80
N ASN A 325 11.82 -17.99 -11.19
CA ASN A 325 10.64 -18.80 -11.44
C ASN A 325 9.93 -18.35 -12.73
N MET A 326 9.17 -19.26 -13.35
CA MET A 326 8.33 -18.86 -14.48
C MET A 326 7.26 -17.87 -13.97
N MET A 327 7.03 -16.79 -14.72
CA MET A 327 5.98 -15.80 -14.40
C MET A 327 4.60 -16.32 -14.83
N GLN A 328 4.26 -17.51 -14.36
CA GLN A 328 2.98 -18.16 -14.57
C GLN A 328 2.35 -18.44 -13.21
N THR A 329 1.01 -18.45 -13.18
CA THR A 329 0.24 -18.68 -11.98
C THR A 329 -0.50 -19.98 -12.09
N ASP A 330 -0.33 -20.84 -11.09
CA ASP A 330 -1.11 -22.05 -10.91
C ASP A 330 -2.45 -21.78 -10.20
N GLU A 331 -3.23 -22.85 -10.00
CA GLU A 331 -4.54 -22.79 -9.33
C GLU A 331 -4.47 -22.17 -7.93
N LYS A 332 -3.45 -22.52 -7.13
CA LYS A 332 -3.31 -21.98 -5.78
C LYS A 332 -3.13 -20.46 -5.78
N THR A 333 -2.37 -19.94 -6.74
CA THR A 333 -2.19 -18.48 -6.88
C THR A 333 -3.48 -17.80 -7.34
N LYS A 334 -4.25 -18.43 -8.23
CA LYS A 334 -5.58 -17.93 -8.60
C LYS A 334 -6.53 -17.88 -7.40
N ILE A 335 -6.52 -18.90 -6.53
CA ILE A 335 -7.31 -18.91 -5.29
C ILE A 335 -6.94 -17.71 -4.41
N LEU A 336 -5.65 -17.40 -4.26
CA LEU A 336 -5.22 -16.21 -3.50
C LEU A 336 -5.75 -14.91 -4.13
N PHE A 337 -5.78 -14.80 -5.46
CA PHE A 337 -6.33 -13.62 -6.14
C PHE A 337 -7.84 -13.47 -5.93
N TYR A 338 -8.61 -14.57 -5.96
CA TYR A 338 -10.02 -14.54 -5.61
C TYR A 338 -10.23 -14.22 -4.13
N LEU A 339 -9.41 -14.79 -3.25
CA LEU A 339 -9.47 -14.53 -1.81
C LEU A 339 -9.24 -13.05 -1.49
N THR A 340 -8.35 -12.35 -2.21
CA THR A 340 -8.19 -10.89 -2.11
C THR A 340 -9.51 -10.15 -2.33
N GLN A 341 -10.32 -10.57 -3.30
CA GLN A 341 -11.62 -9.94 -3.58
C GLN A 341 -12.66 -10.33 -2.53
N ILE A 342 -12.65 -11.58 -2.07
CA ILE A 342 -13.56 -12.05 -1.01
C ILE A 342 -13.34 -11.26 0.29
N VAL A 343 -12.08 -10.95 0.65
CA VAL A 343 -11.77 -10.07 1.80
C VAL A 343 -12.47 -8.71 1.67
N LEU A 344 -12.36 -8.07 0.49
CA LEU A 344 -13.02 -6.79 0.23
C LEU A 344 -14.54 -6.90 0.35
N TYR A 345 -15.16 -7.89 -0.30
CA TYR A 345 -16.62 -8.04 -0.28
C TYR A 345 -17.14 -8.29 1.14
N MET A 346 -16.50 -9.16 1.92
CA MET A 346 -16.90 -9.37 3.31
C MET A 346 -16.72 -8.11 4.16
N ARG A 347 -15.65 -7.34 3.93
CA ARG A 347 -15.44 -6.06 4.61
C ARG A 347 -16.54 -5.06 4.29
N ILE A 348 -16.99 -5.00 3.03
CA ILE A 348 -18.09 -4.13 2.60
C ILE A 348 -19.40 -4.53 3.26
N ILE A 349 -19.74 -5.83 3.26
CA ILE A 349 -20.96 -6.33 3.91
C ILE A 349 -20.93 -6.00 5.41
N TYR A 350 -19.78 -6.17 6.07
CA TYR A 350 -19.61 -5.75 7.46
C TYR A 350 -19.81 -4.24 7.65
N SER A 351 -19.33 -3.40 6.74
CA SER A 351 -19.54 -1.94 6.80
C SER A 351 -21.00 -1.52 6.73
N PHE A 352 -21.83 -2.24 5.98
CA PHE A 352 -23.27 -1.98 5.91
C PHE A 352 -24.06 -2.51 7.10
N THR A 353 -23.64 -3.64 7.65
CA THR A 353 -24.45 -4.38 8.64
C THR A 353 -24.00 -4.17 10.08
N GLY A 354 -22.72 -3.85 10.31
CA GLY A 354 -22.13 -3.79 11.64
C GLY A 354 -22.07 -5.13 12.36
N THR A 355 -22.42 -6.25 11.71
CA THR A 355 -22.54 -7.58 12.34
C THR A 355 -21.19 -8.07 12.87
N PRO A 356 -21.01 -8.30 14.19
CA PRO A 356 -19.71 -8.62 14.78
C PRO A 356 -19.01 -9.86 14.20
N PHE A 357 -19.76 -10.91 13.85
CA PHE A 357 -19.18 -12.11 13.25
C PHE A 357 -18.59 -11.87 11.84
N LEU A 358 -19.14 -10.91 11.07
CA LEU A 358 -18.58 -10.55 9.76
C LEU A 358 -17.25 -9.82 9.86
N PHE A 359 -17.02 -9.07 10.96
CA PHE A 359 -15.70 -8.54 11.26
C PHE A 359 -14.68 -9.67 11.45
N ASP A 360 -15.03 -10.68 12.25
CA ASP A 360 -14.15 -11.84 12.51
C ASP A 360 -13.82 -12.59 11.23
N ILE A 361 -14.82 -12.83 10.37
CA ILE A 361 -14.60 -13.43 9.05
C ILE A 361 -13.66 -12.58 8.21
N THR A 362 -13.86 -11.26 8.18
CA THR A 362 -13.03 -10.36 7.37
C THR A 362 -11.57 -10.43 7.79
N VAL A 363 -11.29 -10.41 9.11
CA VAL A 363 -9.92 -10.56 9.61
C VAL A 363 -9.37 -11.95 9.32
N ALA A 364 -10.16 -13.01 9.53
CA ALA A 364 -9.74 -14.39 9.25
C ALA A 364 -9.36 -14.56 7.77
N LEU A 365 -10.14 -14.01 6.84
CA LEU A 365 -9.84 -14.05 5.42
C LEU A 365 -8.56 -13.28 5.08
N TRP A 366 -8.32 -12.13 5.72
CA TRP A 366 -7.05 -11.40 5.57
C TRP A 366 -5.86 -12.26 6.04
N LEU A 367 -5.98 -12.89 7.21
CA LEU A 367 -4.93 -13.77 7.74
C LEU A 367 -4.69 -14.99 6.84
N LEU A 368 -5.75 -15.60 6.31
CA LEU A 368 -5.66 -16.69 5.35
C LEU A 368 -5.00 -16.25 4.03
N LEU A 369 -5.32 -15.04 3.54
CA LEU A 369 -4.71 -14.49 2.33
C LEU A 369 -3.19 -14.34 2.48
N PHE A 370 -2.76 -13.58 3.49
CA PHE A 370 -1.34 -13.32 3.69
C PHE A 370 -0.58 -14.55 4.20
N GLY A 371 -1.23 -15.43 4.97
CA GLY A 371 -0.66 -16.69 5.43
C GLY A 371 -0.47 -17.68 4.27
N GLY A 372 -1.49 -17.84 3.42
CA GLY A 372 -1.40 -18.65 2.22
C GLY A 372 -0.37 -18.11 1.22
N TRP A 373 -0.30 -16.78 1.07
CA TRP A 373 0.75 -16.13 0.27
C TRP A 373 2.14 -16.39 0.87
N ALA A 374 2.31 -16.24 2.18
CA ALA A 374 3.58 -16.49 2.87
C ALA A 374 4.08 -17.91 2.65
N VAL A 375 3.25 -18.92 2.94
CA VAL A 375 3.59 -20.35 2.79
C VAL A 375 4.10 -20.65 1.39
N LYS A 376 3.50 -20.03 0.37
CA LYS A 376 3.87 -20.26 -1.02
C LYS A 376 5.12 -19.51 -1.47
N TYR A 377 5.24 -18.24 -1.09
CA TYR A 377 6.20 -17.32 -1.70
C TYR A 377 7.41 -17.01 -0.82
N PHE A 378 7.36 -17.30 0.49
CA PHE A 378 8.52 -17.12 1.38
C PHE A 378 9.74 -17.95 0.97
N PRO A 379 9.62 -19.23 0.57
CA PRO A 379 10.79 -19.98 0.13
C PRO A 379 11.52 -19.32 -1.05
N ALA A 380 10.77 -18.73 -1.98
CA ALA A 380 11.32 -17.96 -3.09
C ALA A 380 11.96 -16.64 -2.65
N LEU A 381 11.35 -15.91 -1.70
CA LEU A 381 11.88 -14.65 -1.19
C LEU A 381 13.12 -14.83 -0.30
N LEU A 382 13.10 -15.81 0.60
CA LEU A 382 14.11 -16.01 1.63
C LEU A 382 15.29 -16.85 1.13
N PHE A 383 15.04 -17.83 0.26
CA PHE A 383 16.03 -18.84 -0.13
C PHE A 383 16.23 -18.97 -1.64
N GLY A 384 15.43 -18.28 -2.46
CA GLY A 384 15.51 -18.38 -3.92
C GLY A 384 15.03 -19.72 -4.46
N GLU A 385 14.18 -20.41 -3.69
CA GLU A 385 13.65 -21.71 -4.08
C GLU A 385 12.64 -21.59 -5.23
N LYS A 386 12.49 -22.70 -5.96
CA LYS A 386 11.44 -22.82 -6.96
C LYS A 386 10.09 -22.90 -6.27
N VAL A 387 9.14 -22.08 -6.71
CA VAL A 387 7.77 -22.09 -6.18
C VAL A 387 7.07 -23.35 -6.70
N LYS A 388 6.52 -24.15 -5.77
CA LYS A 388 5.79 -25.39 -6.05
C LYS A 388 4.28 -25.19 -6.09
#